data_AF-A0AA87B9N2-F1
#
_entry.id   AF-A0AA87B9N2-F1
#
_cell.length_a   1.000
_cell.length_b   1.000
_cell.length_c   1.000
_cell.angle_alpha   90.00
_cell.angle_beta   90.00
_cell.angle_gamma   90.00
#
_symmetry.space_group_name_H-M   'P 1'
#
loop_
_entity.id
_entity.type
_entity.pdbx_description
1 polymer ?
#
loop_
_entity_poly.entity_id
_entity_poly.type
_entity_poly.pdbx_seq_one_letter_code
_entity_poly.pdbx_strand_id
1 'polypeptide(L)'
;MQDAKLQLQRRRISTVSSALAETAASMAVAVTVVGAAATLLVKRSKTSESAQIQFKACEDCGGSGICSECNGEGFVLRKRSGESAEKARVQAKNMATRFTAGLPKKWSYCTKCSSSRSCSTCSGSGKLSY
;
A
#
# COMPACT_ATOMS: atom_id res chain seq x y z
N MET A 1 78.18 23.14 -22.07
CA MET A 1 77.25 23.06 -20.92
C MET A 1 75.81 23.21 -21.41
N GLN A 2 75.20 22.15 -21.95
CA GLN A 2 73.79 22.14 -22.41
C GLN A 2 73.03 20.87 -21.99
N ASP A 3 73.72 19.81 -21.52
CA ASP A 3 73.10 18.54 -21.10
C ASP A 3 72.34 18.57 -19.77
N ALA A 4 72.65 19.49 -18.85
CA ALA A 4 71.98 19.54 -17.54
C ALA A 4 70.53 20.10 -17.62
N LYS A 5 70.21 20.88 -18.67
CA LYS A 5 68.91 21.55 -18.82
C LYS A 5 67.82 20.64 -19.40
N LEU A 6 68.22 19.64 -20.20
CA LEU A 6 67.33 18.64 -20.83
C LEU A 6 66.83 17.58 -19.83
N GLN A 7 67.67 17.18 -18.88
CA GLN A 7 67.31 16.18 -17.86
C GLN A 7 66.28 16.69 -16.83
N LEU A 8 66.32 17.98 -16.49
CA LEU A 8 65.37 18.60 -15.55
C LEU A 8 63.97 18.76 -16.18
N GLN A 9 63.90 19.10 -17.48
CA GLN A 9 62.65 19.18 -18.24
C GLN A 9 62.00 17.81 -18.42
N ARG A 10 62.79 16.77 -18.71
CA ARG A 10 62.29 15.38 -18.85
C ARG A 10 61.71 14.82 -17.55
N ARG A 11 62.31 15.13 -16.39
CA ARG A 11 61.80 14.73 -15.07
C ARG A 11 60.50 15.43 -14.69
N ARG A 12 60.34 16.73 -14.99
CA ARG A 12 59.08 17.47 -14.73
C ARG A 12 57.91 16.98 -15.58
N ILE A 13 58.16 16.67 -16.86
CA ILE A 13 57.11 16.17 -17.75
C ILE A 13 56.67 14.75 -17.34
N SER A 14 57.62 13.92 -16.89
CA SER A 14 57.32 12.57 -16.40
C SER A 14 56.47 12.55 -15.12
N THR A 15 56.63 13.53 -14.23
CA THR A 15 55.84 13.64 -12.99
C THR A 15 54.46 14.27 -13.21
N VAL A 16 54.27 15.05 -14.28
CA VAL A 16 52.94 15.60 -14.63
C VAL A 16 52.07 14.53 -15.30
N SER A 17 52.66 13.59 -16.04
CA SER A 17 51.92 12.46 -16.64
C SER A 17 51.44 11.42 -15.63
N SER A 18 52.08 11.25 -14.47
CA SER A 18 51.63 10.28 -13.46
C SER A 18 50.44 10.78 -12.63
N ALA A 19 50.23 12.10 -12.53
CA ALA A 19 49.12 12.67 -11.75
C ALA A 19 47.78 12.71 -12.51
N LEU A 20 47.79 12.57 -13.84
CA LEU A 20 46.57 12.63 -14.66
C LEU A 20 45.93 11.25 -14.89
N ALA A 21 46.70 10.17 -14.75
CA ALA A 21 46.22 8.81 -14.98
C ALA A 21 45.39 8.26 -13.81
N GLU A 22 45.61 8.72 -12.58
CA GLU A 22 44.86 8.24 -11.40
C GLU A 22 43.45 8.82 -11.30
N THR A 23 43.13 9.91 -12.01
CA THR A 23 41.82 10.59 -11.93
C THR A 23 40.88 10.33 -13.12
N ALA A 24 41.21 9.40 -14.01
CA ALA A 24 40.32 9.00 -15.10
C ALA A 24 39.68 7.62 -14.88
N ALA A 25 40.35 6.72 -14.16
CA ALA A 25 39.87 5.36 -13.94
C ALA A 25 38.70 5.26 -12.93
N SER A 26 38.57 6.22 -12.02
CA SER A 26 37.59 6.15 -10.92
C SER A 26 36.19 6.72 -11.28
N MET A 27 36.09 7.59 -12.29
CA MET A 27 34.78 8.16 -12.69
C MET A 27 33.99 7.27 -13.67
N ALA A 28 34.66 6.38 -14.40
CA ALA A 28 34.00 5.51 -15.39
C ALA A 28 33.14 4.40 -14.76
N VAL A 29 33.43 4.00 -13.52
CA VAL A 29 32.76 2.86 -12.86
C VAL A 29 31.49 3.30 -12.11
N ALA A 30 31.40 4.53 -11.61
CA ALA A 30 30.23 5.01 -10.87
C ALA A 30 29.05 5.42 -11.77
N VAL A 31 29.31 5.95 -12.97
CA VAL A 31 28.27 6.48 -13.87
C VAL A 31 27.50 5.37 -14.61
N THR A 32 28.16 4.24 -14.88
CA THR A 32 27.56 3.11 -15.61
C THR A 32 26.55 2.32 -14.75
N VAL A 33 26.73 2.28 -13.43
CA VAL A 33 25.85 1.52 -12.52
C VAL A 33 24.52 2.26 -12.25
N VAL A 34 24.54 3.59 -12.16
CA VAL A 34 23.31 4.39 -11.93
C VAL A 34 22.45 4.48 -13.20
N GLY A 35 23.07 4.54 -14.39
CA GLY A 35 22.35 4.56 -15.67
C GLY A 35 21.68 3.22 -16.04
N ALA A 36 22.32 2.09 -15.72
CA ALA A 36 21.74 0.76 -15.91
C ALA A 36 20.56 0.49 -14.98
N ALA A 37 20.65 0.91 -13.71
CA ALA A 37 19.55 0.79 -12.75
C ALA A 37 18.33 1.63 -13.17
N ALA A 38 18.54 2.88 -13.61
CA ALA A 38 17.46 3.74 -14.08
C ALA A 38 16.77 3.20 -15.35
N THR A 39 17.53 2.68 -16.32
CA THR A 39 16.96 2.08 -17.54
C THR A 39 16.26 0.75 -17.29
N LEU A 40 16.73 -0.07 -16.34
CA LEU A 40 16.02 -1.27 -15.89
C LEU A 40 14.71 -0.93 -15.16
N LEU A 41 14.67 0.14 -14.36
CA LEU A 41 13.44 0.63 -13.73
C LEU A 41 12.45 1.17 -14.76
N VAL A 42 12.91 1.95 -15.74
CA VAL A 42 12.06 2.47 -16.85
C VAL A 42 11.57 1.35 -17.77
N LYS A 43 12.39 0.32 -18.03
CA LYS A 43 11.93 -0.87 -18.76
C LYS A 43 10.92 -1.69 -17.95
N ARG A 44 11.13 -1.84 -16.63
CA ARG A 44 10.16 -2.52 -15.76
C ARG A 44 8.85 -1.76 -15.65
N SER A 45 8.86 -0.43 -15.56
CA SER A 45 7.63 0.36 -15.54
C SER A 45 6.89 0.29 -16.87
N LYS A 46 7.60 0.30 -18.00
CA LYS A 46 6.99 0.16 -19.33
C LYS A 46 6.40 -1.24 -19.57
N THR A 47 7.02 -2.29 -19.04
CA THR A 47 6.46 -3.66 -19.06
C THR A 47 5.33 -3.86 -18.04
N SER A 48 5.30 -3.11 -16.94
CA SER A 48 4.15 -3.13 -16.01
C SER A 48 2.96 -2.32 -16.52
N GLU A 49 3.20 -1.28 -17.32
CA GLU A 49 2.14 -0.51 -17.98
C GLU A 49 1.36 -1.36 -19.00
N SER A 50 2.01 -2.32 -19.67
CA SER A 50 1.35 -3.21 -20.63
C SER A 50 0.63 -4.42 -19.99
N ALA A 51 0.75 -4.60 -18.68
CA ALA A 51 0.00 -5.59 -17.90
C ALA A 51 -1.06 -4.90 -17.01
N GLN A 52 -1.67 -3.82 -17.49
CA GLN A 52 -2.94 -3.34 -16.94
C GLN A 52 -4.02 -4.36 -17.27
N ILE A 53 -4.07 -5.45 -16.49
CA ILE A 53 -5.28 -6.26 -16.33
C ILE A 53 -6.37 -5.24 -16.04
N GLN A 54 -7.34 -5.09 -16.95
CA GLN A 54 -8.42 -4.14 -16.77
C GLN A 54 -9.24 -4.58 -15.56
N PHE A 55 -8.91 -4.03 -14.41
CA PHE A 55 -9.66 -4.26 -13.20
C PHE A 55 -10.90 -3.38 -13.22
N LYS A 56 -12.06 -4.01 -13.29
CA LYS A 56 -13.32 -3.28 -13.10
C LYS A 56 -13.52 -3.03 -11.60
N ALA A 57 -13.91 -1.81 -11.23
CA ALA A 57 -14.31 -1.53 -9.86
C ALA A 57 -15.50 -2.42 -9.47
N CYS A 58 -15.46 -2.99 -8.27
CA CYS A 58 -16.56 -3.80 -7.76
C CYS A 58 -17.77 -2.90 -7.48
N GLU A 59 -18.85 -3.09 -8.24
CA GLU A 59 -20.06 -2.25 -8.18
C GLU A 59 -20.77 -2.36 -6.82
N ASP A 60 -20.82 -3.55 -6.21
CA ASP A 60 -21.48 -3.79 -4.92
C ASP A 60 -20.91 -2.98 -3.75
N CYS A 61 -19.66 -2.56 -3.86
CA CYS A 61 -18.97 -1.74 -2.85
C CYS A 61 -18.44 -0.42 -3.41
N GLY A 62 -18.77 -0.07 -4.66
CA GLY A 62 -18.26 1.13 -5.32
C GLY A 62 -16.72 1.21 -5.38
N GLY A 63 -16.05 0.06 -5.43
CA GLY A 63 -14.58 -0.01 -5.41
C GLY A 63 -13.92 0.10 -4.03
N SER A 64 -14.67 0.27 -2.94
CA SER A 64 -14.11 0.41 -1.59
C SER A 64 -13.54 -0.89 -1.01
N GLY A 65 -14.05 -2.04 -1.42
CA GLY A 65 -13.76 -3.34 -0.80
C GLY A 65 -14.40 -3.52 0.59
N ILE A 66 -15.13 -2.54 1.10
CA ILE A 66 -15.74 -2.59 2.43
C ILE A 66 -17.18 -3.08 2.34
N CYS A 67 -17.64 -3.83 3.35
CA CYS A 67 -19.05 -4.22 3.42
C CYS A 67 -19.93 -2.97 3.61
N SER A 68 -20.82 -2.71 2.65
CA SER A 68 -21.72 -1.55 2.64
C SER A 68 -22.82 -1.59 3.72
N GLU A 69 -23.10 -2.76 4.29
CA GLU A 69 -24.13 -2.87 5.34
C GLU A 69 -23.59 -2.47 6.72
N CYS A 70 -22.38 -2.90 7.06
CA CYS A 70 -21.76 -2.59 8.35
C CYS A 70 -20.66 -1.54 8.26
N ASN A 71 -20.39 -0.98 7.08
CA ASN A 71 -19.34 0.01 6.82
C ASN A 71 -17.97 -0.39 7.41
N GLY A 72 -17.63 -1.68 7.36
CA GLY A 72 -16.37 -2.21 7.88
C GLY A 72 -16.33 -2.49 9.39
N GLU A 73 -17.39 -2.25 10.15
CA GLU A 73 -17.42 -2.53 11.60
C GLU A 73 -17.58 -4.03 11.90
N GLY A 74 -18.33 -4.74 11.05
CA GLY A 74 -18.65 -6.16 11.19
C GLY A 74 -19.85 -6.41 12.10
N PHE A 75 -20.50 -5.35 12.58
CA PHE A 75 -21.73 -5.39 13.34
C PHE A 75 -22.69 -4.31 12.85
N VAL A 76 -23.97 -4.49 13.10
CA VAL A 76 -25.05 -3.56 12.78
C VAL A 76 -25.87 -3.29 14.02
N LEU A 77 -26.22 -2.02 14.25
CA LEU A 77 -27.12 -1.63 15.33
C LEU A 77 -28.51 -2.20 15.06
N ARG A 78 -29.03 -3.04 15.96
CA ARG A 78 -30.40 -3.55 15.85
C ARG A 78 -31.38 -2.47 16.25
N LYS A 79 -32.11 -1.91 15.29
CA LYS A 79 -33.31 -1.10 15.56
C LYS A 79 -34.39 -2.02 16.14
N ARG A 80 -34.87 -1.72 17.35
CA ARG A 80 -35.99 -2.47 17.96
C ARG A 80 -37.31 -2.00 17.35
N SER A 81 -38.21 -2.93 17.06
CA SER A 81 -39.64 -2.60 16.95
C SER A 81 -40.21 -2.25 18.33
N GLY A 82 -41.22 -1.37 18.37
CA GLY A 82 -41.82 -0.91 19.63
C GLY A 82 -42.40 -2.06 20.48
N GLU A 83 -43.00 -3.06 19.84
CA GLU A 83 -43.56 -4.25 20.48
C GLU A 83 -42.49 -5.06 21.24
N SER A 84 -41.34 -5.29 20.59
CA SER A 84 -40.22 -5.98 21.22
C SER A 84 -39.72 -5.18 22.42
N ALA A 85 -39.63 -3.84 22.28
CA ALA A 85 -39.24 -2.93 23.35
C ALA A 85 -40.14 -3.06 24.58
N GLU A 86 -41.45 -3.13 24.37
CA GLU A 86 -42.42 -3.27 25.45
C GLU A 86 -42.40 -4.65 26.11
N LYS A 87 -42.32 -5.72 25.30
CA LYS A 87 -42.22 -7.09 25.82
C LYS A 87 -41.02 -7.26 26.77
N ALA A 88 -39.89 -6.65 26.42
CA ALA A 88 -38.71 -6.65 27.29
C ALA A 88 -38.90 -5.86 28.59
N ARG A 89 -39.62 -4.73 28.54
CA ARG A 89 -39.95 -3.93 29.74
C ARG A 89 -40.85 -4.70 30.69
N VAL A 90 -41.87 -5.39 30.16
CA VAL A 90 -42.82 -6.19 30.94
C VAL A 90 -42.15 -7.41 31.58
N GLN A 91 -41.18 -8.02 30.90
CA GLN A 91 -40.45 -9.20 31.40
C GLN A 91 -39.33 -8.88 32.39
N ALA A 92 -38.98 -7.61 32.58
CA ALA A 92 -37.93 -7.22 33.50
C ALA A 92 -38.37 -7.34 34.96
N LYS A 93 -37.55 -8.02 35.77
CA LYS A 93 -37.86 -8.30 37.19
C LYS A 93 -37.56 -7.12 38.12
N ASN A 94 -36.83 -6.10 37.66
CA ASN A 94 -36.45 -4.95 38.47
C ASN A 94 -36.36 -3.66 37.62
N MET A 95 -36.47 -2.51 38.28
CA MET A 95 -36.43 -1.19 37.61
C MET A 95 -35.10 -0.92 36.90
N ALA A 96 -33.98 -1.38 37.47
CA ALA A 96 -32.65 -1.19 36.89
C ALA A 96 -32.50 -1.87 35.51
N THR A 97 -33.15 -3.03 35.34
CA THR A 97 -33.09 -3.80 34.09
C THR A 97 -34.31 -3.60 33.20
N ARG A 98 -35.29 -2.76 33.60
CA ARG A 98 -36.51 -2.51 32.82
C ARG A 98 -36.25 -2.08 31.37
N PHE A 99 -35.14 -1.41 31.13
CA PHE A 99 -34.76 -0.93 29.79
C PHE A 99 -33.70 -1.80 29.11
N THR A 100 -33.21 -2.87 29.76
CA THR A 100 -32.06 -3.67 29.30
C THR A 100 -32.25 -5.19 29.40
N ALA A 101 -33.16 -5.71 30.24
CA ALA A 101 -33.47 -7.13 30.36
C ALA A 101 -34.22 -7.65 29.13
N GLY A 102 -33.83 -8.82 28.63
CA GLY A 102 -34.43 -9.40 27.42
C GLY A 102 -34.21 -8.58 26.15
N LEU A 103 -33.41 -7.50 26.20
CA LEU A 103 -33.00 -6.80 24.99
C LEU A 103 -32.02 -7.69 24.23
N PRO A 104 -32.28 -7.98 22.95
CA PRO A 104 -31.21 -8.47 22.09
C PRO A 104 -30.06 -7.47 22.14
N LYS A 105 -28.81 -7.95 22.05
CA LYS A 105 -27.62 -7.08 22.03
C LYS A 105 -27.90 -5.87 21.12
N LYS A 106 -27.53 -4.67 21.60
CA LYS A 106 -27.75 -3.40 20.88
C LYS A 106 -27.23 -3.46 19.44
N TRP A 107 -26.25 -4.32 19.22
CA TRP A 107 -25.69 -4.68 17.93
C TRP A 107 -25.86 -6.19 17.67
N SER A 108 -25.97 -6.58 16.41
CA SER A 108 -25.75 -7.95 15.95
C SER A 108 -24.59 -8.00 14.97
N TYR A 109 -23.95 -9.15 14.84
CA TYR A 109 -22.98 -9.37 13.78
C TYR A 109 -23.60 -9.09 12.41
N CYS A 110 -22.82 -8.49 11.51
CA CYS A 110 -23.24 -8.27 10.13
C CYS A 110 -23.31 -9.62 9.43
N THR A 111 -24.51 -10.01 9.03
CA THR A 111 -24.75 -11.29 8.35
C THR A 111 -24.39 -11.21 6.87
N LYS A 112 -24.45 -10.02 6.24
CA LYS A 112 -24.06 -9.85 4.83
C LYS A 112 -22.60 -10.21 4.56
N CYS A 113 -21.70 -9.85 5.48
CA CYS A 113 -20.28 -10.20 5.38
C CYS A 113 -19.85 -11.26 6.39
N SER A 114 -20.77 -11.86 7.16
CA SER A 114 -20.44 -12.79 8.24
C SER A 114 -19.36 -12.24 9.19
N SER A 115 -19.44 -10.95 9.50
CA SER A 115 -18.45 -10.20 10.28
C SER A 115 -17.04 -10.07 9.67
N SER A 116 -16.82 -10.44 8.41
CA SER A 116 -15.52 -10.30 7.73
C SER A 116 -15.11 -8.85 7.51
N ARG A 117 -16.06 -7.91 7.60
CA ARG A 117 -15.89 -6.45 7.36
C ARG A 117 -15.61 -6.07 5.90
N SER A 118 -15.32 -7.05 5.06
CA SER A 118 -15.05 -6.87 3.63
C SER A 118 -16.29 -7.12 2.78
N CYS A 119 -16.29 -6.52 1.58
CA CYS A 119 -17.24 -6.87 0.54
C CYS A 119 -16.99 -8.33 0.11
N SER A 120 -18.03 -9.17 0.23
CA SER A 120 -17.97 -10.59 -0.13
C SER A 120 -17.78 -10.83 -1.63
N THR A 121 -18.32 -9.95 -2.48
CA THR A 121 -18.26 -10.08 -3.95
C THR A 121 -16.83 -9.96 -4.50
N CYS A 122 -16.02 -9.08 -3.93
CA CYS A 122 -14.62 -8.88 -4.36
C CYS A 122 -13.60 -9.32 -3.30
N SER A 123 -14.03 -10.04 -2.27
CA SER A 123 -13.16 -10.46 -1.15
C SER A 123 -12.36 -9.32 -0.52
N GLY A 124 -12.91 -8.10 -0.55
CA GLY A 124 -12.27 -6.90 0.00
C GLY A 124 -11.29 -6.18 -0.91
N SER A 125 -11.04 -6.65 -2.14
CA SER A 125 -10.10 -5.99 -3.05
C SER A 125 -10.63 -4.68 -3.65
N GLY A 126 -11.95 -4.49 -3.65
CA GLY A 126 -12.61 -3.40 -4.38
C GLY A 126 -12.57 -3.56 -5.91
N LYS A 127 -11.98 -4.63 -6.43
CA LYS A 127 -11.70 -4.82 -7.86
C LYS A 127 -11.99 -6.26 -8.29
N LEU A 128 -12.56 -6.41 -9.47
CA LEU A 128 -12.76 -7.71 -10.10
C LEU A 128 -11.84 -7.81 -11.32
N SER A 129 -11.13 -8.94 -11.45
CA SER A 129 -10.47 -9.31 -12.70
C SER A 129 -11.51 -9.84 -13.68
N TYR A 130 -11.35 -9.52 -14.95
CA TYR A 130 -12.09 -10.16 -16.04
C TYR A 130 -11.57 -11.58 -16.28
#